data_AF-A0A7G8H2H8-F1
#
_entry.id   AF-A0A7G8H2H8-F1
#
_cell.length_a   1.000
_cell.length_b   1.000
_cell.length_c   1.000
_cell.angle_alpha   90.00
_cell.angle_beta   90.00
_cell.angle_gamma   90.00
#
_symmetry.space_group_name_H-M   'P 1'
#
loop_
_entity.id
_entity.type
_entity.pdbx_description
1 polymer ?
#
loop_
_entity_poly.entity_id
_entity_poly.type
_entity_poly.pdbx_seq_one_letter_code
_entity_poly.pdbx_strand_id
1 'polypeptide(L)'
;MSFDPAPLFAASLIPYLLFLYWLRKSEALPLMAERGFQLTLLFVAVTIVAAIAALRCCSAELVEIDWLHGGAEAFLTLSNTVLVIGLLLPTPKKG
;
A
#
# COMPACT_ATOMS: atom_id res chain seq x y z
N MET A 1 -12.98 22.15 -17.05
CA MET A 1 -13.49 20.94 -16.36
C MET A 1 -12.36 20.44 -15.48
N SER A 2 -12.51 20.52 -14.16
CA SER A 2 -11.56 19.93 -13.20
C SER A 2 -11.79 18.42 -13.20
N PHE A 3 -10.77 17.66 -13.59
CA PHE A 3 -10.81 16.20 -13.51
C PHE A 3 -10.53 15.79 -12.07
N ASP A 4 -11.44 15.03 -11.46
CA ASP A 4 -11.24 14.45 -10.14
C ASP A 4 -10.53 13.09 -10.26
N PRO A 5 -9.37 12.89 -9.61
CA PRO A 5 -8.60 11.65 -9.75
C PRO A 5 -9.09 10.51 -8.84
N ALA A 6 -9.96 10.77 -7.86
CA ALA A 6 -10.33 9.76 -6.86
C ALA A 6 -11.05 8.53 -7.45
N PRO A 7 -11.95 8.66 -8.44
CA PRO A 7 -12.56 7.51 -9.11
C PRO A 7 -11.53 6.63 -9.84
N LEU A 8 -10.50 7.23 -10.44
CA LEU A 8 -9.44 6.49 -11.13
C LEU A 8 -8.57 5.72 -10.13
N PHE A 9 -8.26 6.34 -8.99
CA PHE A 9 -7.56 5.65 -7.90
C PHE A 9 -8.36 4.44 -7.39
N ALA A 10 -9.65 4.62 -7.08
CA ALA A 10 -10.50 3.54 -6.62
C ALA A 10 -10.61 2.42 -7.67
N ALA A 11 -10.76 2.78 -8.95
CA ALA A 11 -10.78 1.81 -10.05
C ALA A 11 -9.45 1.04 -10.18
N SER A 12 -8.30 1.68 -9.87
CA SER A 12 -6.98 1.04 -9.93
C SER A 12 -6.75 -0.06 -8.88
N LEU A 13 -7.58 -0.15 -7.84
CA LEU A 13 -7.48 -1.23 -6.85
C LEU A 13 -7.78 -2.59 -7.46
N ILE A 14 -8.69 -2.67 -8.43
CA ILE A 14 -9.05 -3.92 -9.11
C ILE A 14 -7.84 -4.51 -9.86
N PRO A 15 -7.17 -3.79 -10.79
CA PRO A 15 -5.99 -4.33 -11.45
C PRO A 15 -4.84 -4.60 -10.48
N TYR A 16 -4.73 -3.85 -9.37
CA TYR A 16 -3.72 -4.11 -8.35
C TYR A 16 -3.94 -5.44 -7.59
N LEU A 17 -5.19 -5.74 -7.21
CA LEU A 17 -5.54 -7.02 -6.59
C LEU A 17 -5.28 -8.20 -7.53
N LEU A 18 -5.61 -8.01 -8.81
CA LEU A 18 -5.36 -9.00 -9.84
C LEU A 18 -3.85 -9.23 -10.06
N PHE A 19 -3.06 -8.16 -10.04
CA PHE A 19 -1.59 -8.23 -10.03
C PHE A 19 -1.07 -9.06 -8.84
N LEU A 20 -1.55 -8.78 -7.62
CA LEU A 20 -1.14 -9.55 -6.43
C LEU A 20 -1.51 -11.04 -6.52
N TYR A 21 -2.70 -11.34 -7.06
CA TYR A 21 -3.14 -12.71 -7.25
C TYR A 21 -2.23 -13.47 -8.23
N TRP A 22 -1.93 -12.88 -9.39
CA TRP A 22 -1.01 -13.49 -10.35
C TRP A 22 0.42 -13.55 -9.84
N LEU A 23 0.86 -12.54 -9.09
CA LEU A 23 2.20 -12.52 -8.52
C LEU A 23 2.42 -13.73 -7.60
N ARG A 24 1.45 -14.02 -6.74
CA ARG A 24 1.47 -15.20 -5.87
C ARG A 24 1.42 -16.50 -6.66
N LYS A 25 0.59 -16.58 -7.71
CA LYS A 25 0.47 -17.80 -8.53
C LYS A 25 1.74 -18.12 -9.33
N SER A 26 2.43 -17.10 -9.82
CA SER A 26 3.59 -17.27 -10.69
C SER A 26 4.89 -17.55 -9.94
N GLU A 27 4.92 -17.38 -8.60
CA GLU A 27 6.12 -17.51 -7.76
C GLU A 27 7.34 -16.73 -8.31
N ALA A 28 7.07 -15.67 -9.09
CA ALA A 28 8.08 -14.96 -9.87
C ALA A 28 8.97 -14.06 -9.00
N LEU A 29 8.48 -13.70 -7.80
CA LEU A 29 9.21 -12.87 -6.85
C LEU A 29 9.43 -13.59 -5.52
N PRO A 30 10.49 -13.22 -4.77
CA PRO A 30 10.65 -13.59 -3.38
C PRO A 30 9.39 -13.33 -2.55
N LEU A 31 9.11 -14.24 -1.62
CA LEU A 31 8.04 -14.08 -0.63
C LEU A 31 8.12 -12.73 0.09
N MET A 32 9.33 -12.22 0.37
CA MET A 32 9.52 -10.91 1.01
C MET A 32 9.06 -9.74 0.14
N ALA A 33 9.28 -9.80 -1.19
CA ALA A 33 8.80 -8.78 -2.11
C ALA A 33 7.27 -8.84 -2.25
N GLU A 34 6.68 -10.04 -2.29
CA GLU A 34 5.23 -10.21 -2.26
C GLU A 34 4.61 -9.60 -0.99
N ARG A 35 5.24 -9.80 0.17
CA ARG A 35 4.82 -9.16 1.43
C ARG A 35 4.91 -7.65 1.35
N GLY A 36 5.95 -7.09 0.72
CA GLY A 36 6.06 -5.65 0.47
C GLY A 36 4.85 -5.09 -0.29
N PHE A 37 4.45 -5.73 -1.39
CA PHE A 37 3.24 -5.32 -2.12
C PHE A 37 1.96 -5.49 -1.30
N GLN A 38 1.82 -6.56 -0.52
CA GLN A 38 0.68 -6.74 0.38
C GLN A 38 0.61 -5.68 1.48
N LEU A 39 1.76 -5.25 2.01
CA LEU A 39 1.84 -4.15 2.96
C LEU A 39 1.42 -2.84 2.31
N THR A 40 1.79 -2.57 1.06
CA THR A 40 1.29 -1.40 0.32
C THR A 40 -0.23 -1.43 0.14
N LEU A 41 -0.83 -2.60 -0.11
CA LEU A 41 -2.30 -2.72 -0.13
C LEU A 41 -2.92 -2.44 1.24
N LEU A 42 -2.31 -3.00 2.29
CA LEU A 42 -2.75 -2.78 3.67
C LEU A 42 -2.66 -1.30 4.05
N PHE A 43 -1.59 -0.62 3.65
CA PHE A 43 -1.41 0.82 3.80
C PHE A 43 -2.60 1.59 3.20
N VAL A 44 -3.01 1.25 1.98
CA VAL A 44 -4.16 1.91 1.34
C VAL A 44 -5.44 1.66 2.13
N ALA A 45 -5.69 0.44 2.58
CA ALA A 45 -6.87 0.14 3.39
C ALA A 45 -6.89 0.92 4.72
N VAL A 46 -5.76 0.95 5.43
CA VAL A 46 -5.61 1.67 6.70
C VAL A 46 -5.75 3.18 6.49
N THR A 47 -5.14 3.75 5.46
CA THR A 47 -5.21 5.20 5.19
C THR A 47 -6.60 5.64 4.75
N ILE A 48 -7.37 4.81 4.04
CA ILE A 48 -8.79 5.10 3.76
C ILE A 48 -9.59 5.18 5.06
N VAL A 49 -9.45 4.21 5.96
CA VAL A 49 -10.15 4.21 7.26
C VAL A 49 -9.72 5.41 8.11
N ALA A 50 -8.43 5.69 8.15
CA ALA A 50 -7.86 6.83 8.86
C ALA A 50 -8.36 8.17 8.30
N ALA A 51 -8.44 8.31 6.97
CA ALA A 51 -8.97 9.52 6.32
C ALA A 51 -10.45 9.71 6.65
N ILE A 52 -11.25 8.64 6.62
CA ILE A 52 -12.65 8.68 7.06
C ILE A 52 -12.73 9.09 8.54
N ALA A 53 -11.90 8.52 9.41
CA ALA A 53 -11.90 8.88 10.84
C ALA A 53 -11.51 10.35 11.08
N ALA A 54 -10.50 10.87 10.37
CA ALA A 54 -10.08 12.26 10.44
C ALA A 54 -11.21 13.22 10.02
N LEU A 55 -11.87 12.91 8.90
CA LEU A 55 -13.00 13.69 8.38
C LEU A 55 -14.20 13.67 9.34
N ARG A 56 -14.42 12.57 10.08
CA ARG A 56 -15.57 12.41 10.98
C ARG A 56 -15.34 12.97 12.38
N CYS A 57 -14.12 12.83 12.92
CA CYS A 57 -13.79 13.29 14.27
C CYS A 57 -13.32 14.74 14.32
N CYS A 58 -12.56 15.17 13.32
CA CYS A 58 -11.86 16.46 13.34
C CYS A 58 -12.30 17.38 12.20
N SER A 59 -13.16 16.93 11.28
CA SER A 59 -13.52 17.64 10.04
C SER A 59 -12.28 18.10 9.26
N ALA A 60 -11.22 17.33 9.36
CA ALA A 60 -9.90 17.62 8.80
C ALA A 60 -9.44 16.44 7.94
N GLU A 61 -8.61 16.72 6.95
CA GLU A 61 -7.98 15.70 6.13
C GLU A 61 -6.88 14.97 6.90
N LEU A 62 -6.55 13.76 6.43
CA LEU A 62 -5.49 12.94 7.02
C LEU A 62 -4.14 13.69 7.11
N VAL A 63 -3.86 14.55 6.12
CA VAL A 63 -2.64 15.36 6.04
C VAL A 63 -2.58 16.47 7.08
N GLU A 64 -3.73 16.92 7.60
CA GLU A 64 -3.79 18.01 8.58
C GLU A 64 -3.51 17.53 10.01
N ILE A 65 -3.51 16.21 10.25
CA ILE A 65 -3.26 15.62 11.57
C ILE A 65 -1.85 15.04 11.60
N ASP A 66 -0.90 15.74 12.22
CA ASP A 66 0.54 15.39 12.23
C ASP A 66 0.83 13.92 12.54
N TRP A 67 0.21 13.36 13.59
CA TRP A 67 0.42 11.96 13.95
C TRP A 67 -0.11 10.98 12.90
N LEU A 68 -1.21 11.34 12.24
CA LEU A 68 -1.85 10.49 11.23
C LEU A 68 -1.10 10.58 9.90
N HIS A 69 -0.68 11.78 9.52
CA HIS A 69 0.14 12.03 8.35
C HIS A 69 1.51 11.37 8.49
N GLY A 70 2.25 11.67 9.56
CA GLY A 70 3.55 11.06 9.83
C GLY A 70 3.46 9.54 10.02
N GLY A 71 2.38 9.04 10.61
CA GLY A 71 2.10 7.60 10.71
C GLY A 71 1.89 6.94 9.34
N ALA A 72 1.18 7.61 8.43
CA ALA A 72 0.99 7.15 7.05
C ALA A 72 2.33 7.13 6.28
N GLU A 73 3.13 8.20 6.40
CA GLU A 73 4.46 8.27 5.78
C GLU A 73 5.37 7.15 6.28
N ALA A 74 5.46 6.97 7.62
CA ALA A 74 6.27 5.92 8.21
C ALA A 74 5.85 4.51 7.76
N PHE A 75 4.55 4.26 7.66
CA PHE A 75 4.03 2.97 7.19
C PHE A 75 4.37 2.73 5.71
N LEU A 76 4.23 3.75 4.87
CA LEU A 76 4.58 3.67 3.45
C LEU A 76 6.09 3.45 3.27
N THR A 77 6.92 4.13 4.07
CA THR A 77 8.37 3.88 4.12
C THR A 77 8.66 2.44 4.48
N LEU A 78 8.07 1.92 5.56
CA LEU A 78 8.25 0.53 5.98
C LEU A 78 7.84 -0.47 4.88
N SER A 79 6.69 -0.26 4.25
CA SER A 79 6.16 -1.12 3.19
C SER A 79 7.11 -1.18 1.99
N ASN A 80 7.59 -0.02 1.55
CA ASN A 80 8.56 0.09 0.47
C ASN A 80 9.93 -0.48 0.85
N THR A 81 10.39 -0.30 2.08
CA THR A 81 11.63 -0.90 2.56
C THR A 81 11.55 -2.43 2.51
N VAL A 82 10.45 -3.04 2.99
CA VAL A 82 10.24 -4.49 2.91
C VAL A 82 10.21 -4.96 1.45
N LEU A 83 9.55 -4.21 0.56
CA LEU A 83 9.52 -4.51 -0.86
C LEU A 83 10.93 -4.51 -1.49
N VAL A 84 11.69 -3.44 -1.27
CA VAL A 84 13.04 -3.28 -1.82
C VAL A 84 13.99 -4.33 -1.27
N ILE A 85 13.97 -4.57 0.05
CA ILE A 85 14.74 -5.65 0.68
C ILE A 85 14.37 -7.00 0.07
N GLY A 86 13.07 -7.24 -0.13
CA GLY A 86 12.60 -8.46 -0.77
C GLY A 86 13.17 -8.65 -2.17
N LEU A 87 13.23 -7.59 -2.99
CA LEU A 87 13.78 -7.64 -4.34
C LEU A 87 15.31 -7.77 -4.37
N LEU A 88 16.01 -7.20 -3.40
CA LEU A 88 17.48 -7.23 -3.33
C LEU A 88 18.01 -8.54 -2.72
N LEU A 89 17.25 -9.17 -1.82
CA LEU A 89 17.67 -10.40 -1.17
C LEU A 89 17.52 -11.59 -2.14
N PRO A 90 18.60 -12.36 -2.39
CA PRO A 90 18.50 -13.60 -3.13
C PRO A 90 17.56 -14.57 -2.41
N THR A 91 16.54 -15.06 -3.11
CA THR A 91 15.71 -16.15 -2.57
C THR A 91 16.58 -17.39 -2.38
N PRO A 92 16.60 -18.03 -1.20
CA PRO A 92 17.22 -19.33 -1.06
C PRO A 92 16.55 -20.29 -2.04
N LYS A 93 17.35 -20.94 -2.89
CA LYS A 93 16.90 -21.98 -3.80
C LYS A 93 16.21 -23.06 -2.95
N LYS A 94 14.89 -23.22 -3.08
CA LYS A 94 14.21 -24.41 -2.55
C LYS A 94 14.77 -25.59 -3.36
N GLY A 95 15.64 -26.36 -2.71
CA GLY A 95 16.26 -27.57 -3.26
C GLY A 95 15.24 -28.67 -3.51
#